data_AF-A0A1G1MCV5-F1
#
_entry.id   AF-A0A1G1MCV5-F1
#
_cell.length_a   1.000
_cell.length_b   1.000
_cell.length_c   1.000
_cell.angle_alpha   90.00
_cell.angle_beta   90.00
_cell.angle_gamma   90.00
#
_symmetry.space_group_name_H-M   'P 1'
#
loop_
_entity.id
_entity.type
_entity.pdbx_description
1 polymer ?
#
loop_
_entity_poly.entity_id
_entity_poly.type
_entity_poly.pdbx_seq_one_letter_code
_entity_poly.pdbx_strand_id
1 'polypeptide(L)'
;MYNLHCHSLLSDGVLLPSEVAVRYAAVGYKVIAITDHADYSNIRQLTAAIIEFTKRWPKEINIKVLPGIELTHVPPEQFKPLVKIARDAGIKIIVGHGETLMEPVIKGTNRACLEAGVDILAHPGLITKEEARLAKDKGVFLEITTRHGHCETNPHVVERALEIGAKLILNTDSHNPEDIIPPEQVAEIGRKAGLKSDEIAKITQDVAKFTLNLL
;
A
#
# COMPACT_ATOMS: atom_id res chain seq x y z
N MET A 1 9.71 5.42 9.77
CA MET A 1 8.82 5.46 8.60
C MET A 1 8.24 4.07 8.37
N TYR A 2 7.12 4.02 7.67
CA TYR A 2 6.40 2.81 7.27
C TYR A 2 6.34 2.78 5.73
N ASN A 3 6.42 1.60 5.11
CA ASN A 3 6.07 1.42 3.70
C ASN A 3 5.24 0.15 3.55
N LEU A 4 3.96 0.28 3.23
CA LEU A 4 3.03 -0.85 3.18
C LEU A 4 2.62 -1.21 1.74
N HIS A 5 3.38 -0.72 0.75
CA HIS A 5 3.21 -1.05 -0.66
C HIS A 5 4.60 -1.19 -1.31
N CYS A 6 5.06 -2.42 -1.49
CA CYS A 6 6.28 -2.75 -2.23
C CYS A 6 6.26 -4.20 -2.74
N HIS A 7 7.00 -4.44 -3.82
CA HIS A 7 6.97 -5.65 -4.61
C HIS A 7 8.30 -6.39 -4.52
N SER A 8 8.25 -7.69 -4.79
CA SER A 8 9.37 -8.62 -4.77
C SER A 8 9.28 -9.59 -5.95
N LEU A 9 10.20 -10.56 -6.00
CA LEU A 9 10.20 -11.64 -6.99
C LEU A 9 8.99 -12.60 -6.87
N LEU A 10 8.06 -12.39 -5.94
CA LEU A 10 6.82 -13.16 -5.88
C LEU A 10 5.75 -12.62 -6.85
N SER A 11 5.92 -11.42 -7.40
CA SER A 11 5.24 -10.95 -8.61
C SER A 11 6.23 -10.38 -9.64
N ASP A 12 6.48 -9.09 -9.59
CA ASP A 12 7.08 -8.27 -10.65
C ASP A 12 8.14 -7.30 -10.12
N GLY A 13 8.40 -7.33 -8.81
CA GLY A 13 9.62 -6.75 -8.26
C GLY A 13 10.84 -7.59 -8.65
N VAL A 14 12.02 -6.97 -8.64
CA VAL A 14 13.27 -7.62 -9.10
C VAL A 14 14.15 -8.15 -7.96
N LEU A 15 13.66 -8.09 -6.72
CA LEU A 15 14.40 -8.43 -5.50
C LEU A 15 13.71 -9.54 -4.72
N LEU A 16 14.48 -10.40 -4.03
CA LEU A 16 13.91 -11.33 -3.06
C LEU A 16 13.27 -10.56 -1.89
N PRO A 17 12.24 -11.11 -1.22
CA PRO A 17 11.65 -10.50 -0.02
C PRO A 17 12.68 -10.11 1.06
N SER A 18 13.73 -10.92 1.24
CA SER A 18 14.82 -10.61 2.17
C SER A 18 15.67 -9.42 1.74
N GLU A 19 15.92 -9.24 0.45
CA GLU A 19 16.68 -8.10 -0.08
C GLU A 19 15.88 -6.81 0.06
N VAL A 20 14.57 -6.87 -0.24
CA VAL A 20 13.63 -5.75 0.00
C VAL A 20 13.72 -5.33 1.46
N ALA A 21 13.52 -6.26 2.40
CA ALA A 21 13.52 -5.97 3.83
C ALA A 21 14.85 -5.36 4.33
N VAL A 22 15.99 -5.93 3.94
CA VAL A 22 17.31 -5.42 4.36
C VAL A 22 17.58 -4.01 3.80
N ARG A 23 17.21 -3.74 2.55
CA ARG A 23 17.39 -2.42 1.94
C ARG A 23 16.54 -1.35 2.61
N TYR A 24 15.26 -1.65 2.88
CA TYR A 24 14.40 -0.75 3.64
C TYR A 24 14.92 -0.49 5.06
N ALA A 25 15.47 -1.52 5.72
CA ALA A 25 16.10 -1.34 7.03
C ALA A 25 17.30 -0.38 6.94
N ALA A 26 18.15 -0.56 5.93
CA ALA A 26 19.35 0.24 5.71
C ALA A 26 19.05 1.73 5.49
N VAL A 27 17.91 2.07 4.87
CA VAL A 27 17.50 3.47 4.64
C VAL A 27 16.58 4.03 5.75
N GLY A 28 16.29 3.25 6.80
CA GLY A 28 15.66 3.74 8.04
C GLY A 28 14.16 3.47 8.22
N TYR A 29 13.59 2.48 7.52
CA TYR A 29 12.21 2.05 7.74
C TYR A 29 12.10 1.10 8.93
N LYS A 30 10.98 1.19 9.66
CA LYS A 30 10.73 0.38 10.86
C LYS A 30 9.82 -0.80 10.58
N VAL A 31 8.85 -0.61 9.70
CA VAL A 31 7.87 -1.62 9.32
C VAL A 31 7.63 -1.50 7.83
N ILE A 32 7.62 -2.65 7.15
CA ILE A 32 7.16 -2.75 5.78
C ILE A 32 6.11 -3.84 5.63
N ALA A 33 5.30 -3.76 4.58
CA ALA A 33 4.55 -4.89 4.06
C ALA A 33 4.98 -5.14 2.62
N ILE A 34 5.29 -6.39 2.32
CA ILE A 34 5.55 -6.82 0.94
C ILE A 34 4.20 -7.27 0.39
N THR A 35 3.78 -6.65 -0.70
CA THR A 35 2.43 -6.67 -1.26
C THR A 35 2.47 -7.00 -2.73
N ASP A 36 3.08 -8.13 -3.07
CA ASP A 36 3.14 -8.63 -4.44
C ASP A 36 1.74 -8.77 -5.06
N HIS A 37 1.66 -8.59 -6.38
CA HIS A 37 0.40 -8.65 -7.14
C HIS A 37 -0.23 -10.03 -7.07
N ALA A 38 -1.53 -10.06 -6.79
CA ALA A 38 -2.32 -11.27 -6.61
C ALA A 38 -3.64 -11.23 -7.39
N ASP A 39 -3.96 -12.37 -8.01
CA ASP A 39 -5.26 -12.69 -8.58
C ASP A 39 -5.61 -14.18 -8.30
N TYR A 40 -6.64 -14.72 -8.95
CA TYR A 40 -7.00 -16.13 -8.76
C TYR A 40 -5.95 -17.13 -9.22
N SER A 41 -5.02 -16.75 -10.10
CA SER A 41 -3.98 -17.63 -10.63
C SER A 41 -2.90 -17.95 -9.60
N ASN A 42 -2.56 -17.00 -8.73
CA ASN A 42 -1.38 -17.09 -7.86
C ASN A 42 -1.65 -16.85 -6.36
N ILE A 43 -2.82 -16.33 -5.96
CA ILE A 43 -3.08 -15.89 -4.58
C ILE A 43 -2.79 -16.97 -3.52
N ARG A 44 -3.03 -18.25 -3.82
CA ARG A 44 -2.77 -19.34 -2.84
C ARG A 44 -1.29 -19.55 -2.59
N GLN A 45 -0.50 -19.57 -3.66
CA GLN A 45 0.96 -19.78 -3.61
C GLN A 45 1.64 -18.55 -3.00
N LEU A 46 1.24 -17.36 -3.43
CA LEU A 46 1.79 -16.10 -2.96
C LEU A 46 1.52 -15.91 -1.47
N THR A 47 0.27 -16.06 -1.01
CA THR A 47 -0.07 -15.90 0.41
C THR A 47 0.65 -16.90 1.30
N ALA A 48 0.77 -18.16 0.89
CA ALA A 48 1.55 -19.15 1.62
C ALA A 48 3.04 -18.76 1.72
N ALA A 49 3.64 -18.32 0.62
CA ALA A 49 5.05 -17.94 0.55
C ALA A 49 5.37 -16.73 1.45
N ILE A 50 4.60 -15.64 1.34
CA ILE A 50 4.90 -14.42 2.10
C ILE A 50 4.61 -14.59 3.61
N ILE A 51 3.60 -15.38 3.97
CA ILE A 51 3.32 -15.71 5.37
C ILE A 51 4.46 -16.54 5.97
N GLU A 52 4.95 -17.55 5.25
CA GLU A 52 6.07 -18.37 5.72
C GLU A 52 7.35 -17.52 5.88
N PHE A 53 7.64 -16.65 4.90
CA PHE A 53 8.76 -15.71 4.97
C PHE A 53 8.67 -14.82 6.22
N THR A 54 7.54 -14.16 6.44
CA THR A 54 7.36 -13.22 7.57
C THR A 54 7.33 -13.91 8.93
N LYS A 55 6.87 -15.16 9.01
CA LYS A 55 6.98 -15.99 10.23
C LYS A 55 8.42 -16.34 10.58
N ARG A 56 9.27 -16.58 9.57
CA ARG A 56 10.69 -16.91 9.75
C ARG A 56 11.60 -15.70 9.79
N TRP A 57 11.10 -14.50 9.49
CA TRP A 57 11.88 -13.28 9.55
C TRP A 57 12.39 -13.03 10.99
N PRO A 58 13.72 -12.86 11.20
CA PRO A 58 14.29 -12.70 12.54
C PRO A 58 13.74 -11.47 13.27
N LYS A 59 13.51 -11.61 14.58
CA LYS A 59 12.95 -10.52 15.41
C LYS A 59 13.99 -9.48 15.80
N GLU A 60 15.26 -9.85 15.71
CA GLU A 60 16.43 -9.06 16.11
C GLU A 60 16.83 -8.04 15.02
N ILE A 61 16.37 -8.24 13.78
CA ILE A 61 16.58 -7.27 12.71
C ILE A 61 15.67 -6.07 12.98
N ASN A 62 16.24 -4.87 12.88
CA ASN A 62 15.56 -3.59 13.14
C ASN A 62 14.57 -3.18 12.03
N ILE A 63 13.88 -4.15 11.43
CA ILE A 63 12.73 -3.94 10.55
C ILE A 63 11.72 -5.08 10.74
N LYS A 64 10.45 -4.71 10.90
CA LYS A 64 9.34 -5.66 10.87
C LYS A 64 8.82 -5.80 9.44
N VAL A 65 8.60 -7.03 9.01
CA VAL A 65 7.95 -7.32 7.72
C VAL A 65 6.58 -7.94 7.97
N LEU A 66 5.54 -7.37 7.36
CA LEU A 66 4.15 -7.86 7.41
C LEU A 66 3.81 -8.59 6.11
N PRO A 67 3.04 -9.70 6.17
CA PRO A 67 2.60 -10.38 4.97
C PRO A 67 1.46 -9.58 4.35
N GLY A 68 1.67 -9.15 3.10
CA GLY A 68 0.72 -8.38 2.33
C GLY A 68 0.46 -8.98 0.95
N ILE A 69 -0.54 -8.45 0.26
CA ILE A 69 -0.78 -8.62 -1.18
C ILE A 69 -1.31 -7.32 -1.78
N GLU A 70 -1.17 -7.16 -3.08
CA GLU A 70 -1.95 -6.20 -3.85
C GLU A 70 -2.91 -6.92 -4.81
N LEU A 71 -4.18 -6.52 -4.82
CA LEU A 71 -5.14 -6.96 -5.82
C LEU A 71 -5.10 -6.00 -7.01
N THR A 72 -4.54 -6.46 -8.12
CA THR A 72 -4.17 -5.62 -9.28
C THR A 72 -4.85 -6.12 -10.55
N HIS A 73 -5.46 -5.19 -11.30
CA HIS A 73 -6.17 -5.47 -12.55
C HIS A 73 -7.24 -6.58 -12.49
N VAL A 74 -7.80 -6.86 -11.30
CA VAL A 74 -8.92 -7.80 -11.16
C VAL A 74 -10.25 -7.11 -11.50
N PRO A 75 -11.23 -7.82 -12.10
CA PRO A 75 -12.58 -7.29 -12.29
C PRO A 75 -13.21 -6.82 -10.96
N PRO A 76 -13.97 -5.71 -10.92
CA PRO A 76 -14.55 -5.15 -9.71
C PRO A 76 -15.27 -6.16 -8.80
N GLU A 77 -16.02 -7.10 -9.39
CA GLU A 77 -16.77 -8.13 -8.68
C GLU A 77 -15.88 -9.15 -7.93
N GLN A 78 -14.59 -9.22 -8.29
CA GLN A 78 -13.64 -10.18 -7.72
C GLN A 78 -12.92 -9.67 -6.47
N PHE A 79 -12.93 -8.36 -6.20
CA PHE A 79 -12.23 -7.80 -5.03
C PHE A 79 -12.72 -8.42 -3.72
N LYS A 80 -14.03 -8.45 -3.49
CA LYS A 80 -14.60 -8.97 -2.24
C LYS A 80 -14.24 -10.44 -1.96
N PRO A 81 -14.41 -11.40 -2.91
CA PRO A 81 -13.99 -12.78 -2.67
C PRO A 81 -12.47 -12.93 -2.54
N LEU A 82 -11.66 -12.19 -3.29
CA LEU A 82 -10.18 -12.25 -3.17
C LEU A 82 -9.69 -11.69 -1.82
N VAL A 83 -10.26 -10.57 -1.35
CA VAL A 83 -10.01 -10.06 0.00
C VAL A 83 -10.32 -11.12 1.04
N LYS A 84 -11.46 -11.81 0.93
CA LYS A 84 -11.81 -12.90 1.85
C LYS A 84 -10.77 -14.03 1.81
N ILE A 85 -10.35 -14.48 0.63
CA ILE A 85 -9.34 -15.53 0.48
C ILE A 85 -8.02 -15.13 1.17
N ALA A 86 -7.57 -13.90 0.95
CA ALA A 86 -6.35 -13.37 1.55
C ALA A 86 -6.43 -13.32 3.08
N ARG A 87 -7.54 -12.81 3.63
CA ARG A 87 -7.76 -12.74 5.08
C ARG A 87 -7.84 -14.13 5.72
N ASP A 88 -8.56 -15.06 5.10
CA ASP A 88 -8.67 -16.44 5.58
C ASP A 88 -7.30 -17.14 5.59
N ALA A 89 -6.41 -16.80 4.65
CA ALA A 89 -5.03 -17.29 4.63
C ALA A 89 -4.12 -16.68 5.71
N GLY A 90 -4.49 -15.51 6.26
CA GLY A 90 -3.75 -14.81 7.31
C GLY A 90 -2.99 -13.56 6.86
N ILE A 91 -3.27 -13.04 5.66
CA ILE A 91 -2.70 -11.78 5.16
C ILE A 91 -3.11 -10.60 6.05
N LYS A 92 -2.12 -9.79 6.41
CA LYS A 92 -2.29 -8.64 7.32
C LYS A 92 -2.54 -7.34 6.58
N ILE A 93 -1.95 -7.16 5.40
CA ILE A 93 -2.11 -5.95 4.58
C ILE A 93 -2.65 -6.34 3.20
N ILE A 94 -3.76 -5.73 2.79
CA ILE A 94 -4.29 -5.87 1.45
C ILE A 94 -4.35 -4.49 0.82
N VAL A 95 -3.64 -4.34 -0.28
CA VAL A 95 -3.66 -3.17 -1.14
C VAL A 95 -4.62 -3.45 -2.30
N GLY A 96 -5.44 -2.48 -2.67
CA GLY A 96 -6.20 -2.51 -3.92
C GLY A 96 -5.59 -1.52 -4.89
N HIS A 97 -5.22 -1.99 -6.08
CA HIS A 97 -4.72 -1.14 -7.15
C HIS A 97 -5.83 -0.20 -7.64
N GLY A 98 -5.68 1.10 -7.39
CA GLY A 98 -6.69 2.10 -7.75
C GLY A 98 -6.69 2.48 -9.22
N GLU A 99 -7.63 3.36 -9.59
CA GLU A 99 -7.85 3.85 -10.95
C GLU A 99 -6.82 4.91 -11.37
N THR A 100 -5.54 4.54 -11.34
CA THR A 100 -4.44 5.38 -11.83
C THR A 100 -4.66 5.79 -13.28
N LEU A 101 -4.09 6.93 -13.68
CA LEU A 101 -4.14 7.41 -15.07
C LEU A 101 -3.08 6.76 -15.96
N MET A 102 -2.13 6.02 -15.37
CA MET A 102 -1.00 5.42 -16.07
C MET A 102 -1.36 4.15 -16.85
N GLU A 103 -2.43 3.47 -16.45
CA GLU A 103 -2.71 2.10 -16.87
C GLU A 103 -4.20 1.88 -17.13
N PRO A 104 -4.57 0.86 -17.94
CA PRO A 104 -5.96 0.57 -18.25
C PRO A 104 -6.66 -0.15 -17.08
N VAL A 105 -7.18 0.62 -16.13
CA VAL A 105 -7.97 0.12 -14.99
C VAL A 105 -9.47 0.19 -15.30
N ILE A 106 -10.23 -0.83 -14.89
CA ILE A 106 -11.69 -0.90 -15.11
C ILE A 106 -12.37 0.16 -14.25
N LYS A 107 -13.29 0.94 -14.86
CA LYS A 107 -14.08 1.94 -14.12
C LYS A 107 -14.94 1.29 -13.02
N GLY A 108 -14.97 1.91 -11.85
CA GLY A 108 -15.58 1.39 -10.62
C GLY A 108 -14.62 0.62 -9.72
N THR A 109 -13.33 0.49 -10.08
CA THR A 109 -12.34 -0.28 -9.31
C THR A 109 -12.08 0.36 -7.95
N ASN A 110 -11.91 1.69 -7.89
CA ASN A 110 -11.72 2.41 -6.62
C ASN A 110 -12.83 2.08 -5.63
N ARG A 111 -14.09 2.22 -6.06
CA ARG A 111 -15.26 1.87 -5.25
C ARG A 111 -15.26 0.39 -4.83
N ALA A 112 -14.96 -0.53 -5.74
CA ALA A 112 -14.93 -1.95 -5.45
C ALA A 112 -13.87 -2.32 -4.39
N CYS A 113 -12.66 -1.76 -4.48
CA CYS A 113 -11.61 -1.89 -3.45
C CYS A 113 -12.13 -1.45 -2.07
N LEU A 114 -12.73 -0.26 -2.01
CA LEU A 114 -13.25 0.32 -0.76
C LEU A 114 -14.40 -0.51 -0.17
N GLU A 115 -15.31 -0.99 -1.00
CA GLU A 115 -16.44 -1.83 -0.57
C GLU A 115 -15.99 -3.24 -0.14
N ALA A 116 -14.94 -3.77 -0.76
CA ALA A 116 -14.34 -5.06 -0.42
C ALA A 116 -13.58 -5.05 0.91
N GLY A 117 -13.14 -3.87 1.38
CA GLY A 117 -12.43 -3.73 2.66
C GLY A 117 -10.93 -4.01 2.57
N VAL A 118 -10.28 -3.53 1.50
CA VAL A 118 -8.82 -3.41 1.44
C VAL A 118 -8.33 -2.46 2.54
N ASP A 119 -7.07 -2.54 2.94
CA ASP A 119 -6.48 -1.63 3.93
C ASP A 119 -6.03 -0.31 3.29
N ILE A 120 -5.56 -0.39 2.05
CA ILE A 120 -5.00 0.72 1.29
C ILE A 120 -5.61 0.71 -0.12
N LEU A 121 -6.08 1.86 -0.58
CA LEU A 121 -6.37 2.10 -1.99
C LEU A 121 -5.15 2.79 -2.61
N ALA A 122 -4.36 2.04 -3.37
CA ALA A 122 -3.13 2.50 -4.00
C ALA A 122 -3.42 3.42 -5.18
N HIS A 123 -2.61 4.47 -5.34
CA HIS A 123 -2.65 5.46 -6.45
C HIS A 123 -4.02 5.57 -7.15
N PRO A 124 -5.06 6.12 -6.47
CA PRO A 124 -6.45 6.04 -6.93
C PRO A 124 -6.80 6.95 -8.12
N GLY A 125 -5.80 7.64 -8.68
CA GLY A 125 -6.01 8.60 -9.76
C GLY A 125 -6.91 9.75 -9.34
N LEU A 126 -7.93 10.03 -10.16
CA LEU A 126 -8.86 11.13 -9.96
C LEU A 126 -10.02 10.75 -9.02
N ILE A 127 -9.69 10.32 -7.80
CA ILE A 127 -10.67 9.89 -6.79
C ILE A 127 -11.78 10.94 -6.57
N THR A 128 -13.02 10.49 -6.49
CA THR A 128 -14.18 11.35 -6.25
C THR A 128 -14.35 11.70 -4.77
N LYS A 129 -15.18 12.72 -4.47
CA LYS A 129 -15.50 13.07 -3.08
C LYS A 129 -16.26 11.94 -2.39
N GLU A 130 -17.10 11.24 -3.13
CA GLU A 130 -17.89 10.10 -2.66
C GLU A 130 -16.99 8.92 -2.29
N GLU A 131 -15.98 8.62 -3.10
CA GLU A 131 -14.99 7.57 -2.81
C GLU A 131 -14.08 7.95 -1.64
N ALA A 132 -13.61 9.20 -1.57
CA ALA A 132 -12.83 9.66 -0.41
C ALA A 132 -13.64 9.58 0.89
N ARG A 133 -14.95 9.87 0.84
CA ARG A 133 -15.86 9.70 1.99
C ARG A 133 -16.04 8.25 2.35
N LEU A 134 -16.22 7.37 1.37
CA LEU A 134 -16.30 5.94 1.61
C LEU A 134 -15.01 5.38 2.23
N ALA A 135 -13.84 5.83 1.77
CA ALA A 135 -12.55 5.47 2.35
C ALA A 135 -12.46 5.87 3.82
N LYS A 136 -12.88 7.09 4.16
CA LYS A 136 -12.98 7.56 5.55
C LYS A 136 -13.89 6.67 6.40
N ASP A 137 -15.11 6.41 5.91
CA ASP A 137 -16.13 5.65 6.65
C ASP A 137 -15.70 4.19 6.88
N LYS A 138 -14.95 3.63 5.92
CA LYS A 138 -14.41 2.27 5.99
C LYS A 138 -13.06 2.19 6.72
N GLY A 139 -12.42 3.32 6.99
CA GLY A 139 -11.08 3.37 7.57
C GLY A 139 -9.96 2.93 6.62
N VAL A 140 -10.20 2.95 5.31
CA VAL A 140 -9.22 2.63 4.27
C VAL A 140 -8.29 3.82 4.06
N PHE A 141 -6.99 3.57 3.98
CA PHE A 141 -6.01 4.60 3.66
C PHE A 141 -6.00 4.91 2.15
N LEU A 142 -5.93 6.18 1.80
CA LEU A 142 -5.66 6.63 0.45
C LEU A 142 -4.15 6.82 0.28
N GLU A 143 -3.58 6.24 -0.76
CA GLU A 143 -2.14 6.29 -0.98
C GLU A 143 -1.69 7.56 -1.70
N ILE A 144 -0.58 8.12 -1.20
CA ILE A 144 0.31 9.03 -1.92
C ILE A 144 1.59 8.25 -2.21
N THR A 145 1.87 8.00 -3.48
CA THR A 145 3.00 7.16 -3.90
C THR A 145 4.16 7.97 -4.44
N THR A 146 5.39 7.46 -4.31
CA THR A 146 6.57 8.00 -5.02
C THR A 146 6.77 7.38 -6.39
N ARG A 147 5.96 6.37 -6.78
CA ARG A 147 6.06 5.68 -8.06
C ARG A 147 5.89 6.65 -9.22
N HIS A 148 6.85 6.61 -10.14
CA HIS A 148 6.84 7.45 -11.34
C HIS A 148 5.55 7.25 -12.14
N GLY A 149 4.97 8.33 -12.64
CA GLY A 149 3.67 8.34 -13.31
C GLY A 149 2.49 8.29 -12.32
N HIS A 150 2.41 7.27 -11.46
CA HIS A 150 1.30 7.14 -10.50
C HIS A 150 1.21 8.34 -9.53
N CYS A 151 2.36 8.94 -9.20
CA CYS A 151 2.45 10.11 -8.33
C CYS A 151 1.86 11.40 -8.92
N GLU A 152 1.55 11.46 -10.23
CA GLU A 152 1.06 12.68 -10.90
C GLU A 152 -0.27 13.18 -10.32
N THR A 153 -1.09 12.26 -9.80
CA THR A 153 -2.40 12.59 -9.20
C THR A 153 -2.34 12.84 -7.69
N ASN A 154 -1.16 12.71 -7.05
CA ASN A 154 -1.01 12.91 -5.61
C ASN A 154 -1.63 14.23 -5.10
N PRO A 155 -1.45 15.41 -5.75
CA PRO A 155 -2.07 16.65 -5.27
C PRO A 155 -3.60 16.57 -5.18
N HIS A 156 -4.24 15.92 -6.16
CA HIS A 156 -5.70 15.73 -6.16
C HIS A 156 -6.14 14.79 -5.03
N VAL A 157 -5.40 13.70 -4.81
CA VAL A 157 -5.68 12.76 -3.70
C VAL A 157 -5.53 13.46 -2.35
N VAL A 158 -4.47 14.27 -2.16
CA VAL A 158 -4.27 15.08 -0.94
C VAL A 158 -5.42 16.06 -0.75
N GLU A 159 -5.79 16.85 -1.77
CA GLU A 159 -6.89 17.82 -1.68
C GLU A 159 -8.19 17.13 -1.21
N ARG A 160 -8.58 16.04 -1.87
CA ARG A 160 -9.82 15.30 -1.56
C ARG A 160 -9.77 14.67 -0.18
N ALA A 161 -8.65 14.06 0.19
CA ALA A 161 -8.51 13.43 1.49
C ALA A 161 -8.56 14.44 2.64
N LEU A 162 -7.90 15.58 2.51
CA LEU A 162 -7.92 16.65 3.52
C LEU A 162 -9.31 17.29 3.62
N GLU A 163 -9.98 17.58 2.49
CA GLU A 163 -11.34 18.12 2.46
C GLU A 163 -12.33 17.23 3.22
N ILE A 164 -12.21 15.91 3.05
CA ILE A 164 -13.14 14.93 3.62
C ILE A 164 -12.71 14.46 5.03
N GLY A 165 -11.41 14.57 5.33
CA GLY A 165 -10.78 13.96 6.50
C GLY A 165 -10.60 12.45 6.37
N ALA A 166 -10.31 11.97 5.16
CA ALA A 166 -9.89 10.59 4.92
C ALA A 166 -8.43 10.38 5.38
N LYS A 167 -8.08 9.15 5.74
CA LYS A 167 -6.70 8.83 6.12
C LYS A 167 -5.83 8.70 4.88
N LEU A 168 -4.60 9.18 4.98
CA LEU A 168 -3.58 9.08 3.93
C LEU A 168 -2.45 8.17 4.40
N ILE A 169 -1.73 7.56 3.46
CA ILE A 169 -0.47 6.86 3.68
C ILE A 169 0.54 7.26 2.61
N LEU A 170 1.81 7.42 2.99
CA LEU A 170 2.90 7.61 2.05
C LEU A 170 3.60 6.27 1.81
N ASN A 171 3.64 5.82 0.57
CA ASN A 171 4.33 4.60 0.16
C ASN A 171 5.21 4.86 -1.07
N THR A 172 6.05 3.89 -1.43
CA THR A 172 6.93 4.00 -2.59
C THR A 172 6.49 3.17 -3.78
N ASP A 173 5.73 2.09 -3.54
CA ASP A 173 5.35 1.14 -4.60
C ASP A 173 6.60 0.64 -5.36
N SER A 174 7.58 0.16 -4.57
CA SER A 174 8.92 -0.14 -5.07
C SER A 174 8.95 -1.47 -5.80
N HIS A 175 9.50 -1.47 -7.00
CA HIS A 175 9.74 -2.68 -7.79
C HIS A 175 11.24 -2.94 -7.98
N ASN A 176 12.03 -1.86 -8.04
CA ASN A 176 13.46 -1.89 -8.26
C ASN A 176 14.24 -1.32 -7.06
N PRO A 177 15.54 -1.64 -6.91
CA PRO A 177 16.36 -1.11 -5.81
C PRO A 177 16.34 0.42 -5.67
N GLU A 178 16.28 1.15 -6.78
CA GLU A 178 16.26 2.60 -6.85
C GLU A 178 14.98 3.24 -6.33
N ASP A 179 13.88 2.48 -6.28
CA ASP A 179 12.61 2.95 -5.71
C ASP A 179 12.67 2.99 -4.16
N ILE A 180 13.63 2.30 -3.53
CA ILE A 180 13.80 2.23 -2.07
C ILE A 180 14.56 3.46 -1.58
N ILE A 181 13.83 4.54 -1.38
CA ILE A 181 14.37 5.84 -0.97
C ILE A 181 14.21 6.15 0.53
N PRO A 182 15.07 7.00 1.12
CA PRO A 182 14.98 7.39 2.52
C PRO A 182 13.64 8.06 2.88
N PRO A 183 13.17 7.92 4.14
CA PRO A 183 11.92 8.54 4.62
C PRO A 183 11.78 10.04 4.38
N GLU A 184 12.89 10.78 4.40
CA GLU A 184 12.90 12.22 4.17
C GLU A 184 12.50 12.57 2.73
N GLN A 185 12.94 11.78 1.74
CA GLN A 185 12.55 11.96 0.34
C GLN A 185 11.07 11.61 0.12
N VAL A 186 10.56 10.57 0.78
CA VAL A 186 9.13 10.24 0.74
C VAL A 186 8.28 11.37 1.34
N ALA A 187 8.73 11.94 2.47
CA ALA A 187 8.06 13.10 3.06
C ALA A 187 8.07 14.32 2.11
N GLU A 188 9.15 14.51 1.35
CA GLU A 188 9.24 15.58 0.35
C GLU A 188 8.26 15.41 -0.81
N ILE A 189 8.03 14.17 -1.27
CA ILE A 189 6.95 13.90 -2.23
C ILE A 189 5.58 14.27 -1.64
N GLY A 190 5.35 13.95 -0.36
CA GLY A 190 4.14 14.39 0.35
C GLY A 190 3.99 15.91 0.37
N ARG A 191 5.08 16.65 0.64
CA ARG A 191 5.06 18.13 0.61
C ARG A 191 4.78 18.69 -0.78
N LYS A 192 5.40 18.12 -1.82
CA LYS A 192 5.13 18.50 -3.21
C LYS A 192 3.68 18.22 -3.63
N ALA A 193 3.04 17.23 -3.02
CA ALA A 193 1.61 16.95 -3.18
C ALA A 193 0.70 17.90 -2.36
N GLY A 194 1.25 18.82 -1.57
CA GLY A 194 0.49 19.81 -0.81
C GLY A 194 0.33 19.51 0.68
N LEU A 195 0.96 18.44 1.21
CA LEU A 195 0.93 18.14 2.64
C LEU A 195 1.86 19.05 3.44
N LYS A 196 1.40 19.46 4.61
CA LYS A 196 2.20 20.15 5.62
C LYS A 196 2.94 19.15 6.52
N SER A 197 3.96 19.63 7.22
CA SER A 197 4.79 18.80 8.09
C SER A 197 4.00 18.14 9.24
N ASP A 198 3.01 18.84 9.80
CA ASP A 198 2.11 18.31 10.82
C ASP A 198 1.15 17.25 10.27
N GLU A 199 0.67 17.40 9.03
CA GLU A 199 -0.14 16.40 8.33
C GLU A 199 0.67 15.12 8.03
N ILE A 200 1.93 15.25 7.59
CA ILE A 200 2.84 14.10 7.40
C ILE A 200 3.12 13.39 8.73
N ALA A 201 3.33 14.15 9.81
CA ALA A 201 3.51 13.59 11.14
C ALA A 201 2.25 12.83 11.60
N LYS A 202 1.06 13.39 11.35
CA LYS A 202 -0.23 12.73 11.65
C LYS A 202 -0.41 11.44 10.84
N ILE A 203 -0.13 11.47 9.54
CA ILE A 203 -0.15 10.27 8.67
C ILE A 203 0.74 9.18 9.27
N THR A 204 1.97 9.54 9.65
CA THR A 204 2.92 8.60 10.27
C THR A 204 2.38 8.02 11.58
N GLN A 205 1.70 8.82 12.41
CA GLN A 205 1.07 8.36 13.65
C GLN A 205 -0.13 7.44 13.39
N ASP A 206 -0.96 7.74 12.40
CA ASP A 206 -2.12 6.93 12.06
C ASP A 206 -1.70 5.55 11.52
N VAL A 207 -0.65 5.50 10.68
CA VAL A 207 -0.07 4.24 10.19
C VAL A 207 0.62 3.47 11.32
N ALA A 208 1.30 4.16 12.25
CA ALA A 208 1.86 3.54 13.45
C ALA A 208 0.79 2.84 14.30
N LYS A 209 -0.32 3.53 14.58
CA LYS A 209 -1.44 2.96 15.33
C LYS A 209 -2.08 1.78 14.60
N PHE A 210 -2.24 1.89 13.29
CA PHE A 210 -2.79 0.82 12.46
C PHE A 210 -1.91 -0.43 12.51
N THR A 211 -0.60 -0.28 12.29
CA THR A 211 0.34 -1.41 12.28
C THR A 211 0.52 -2.05 13.65
N LEU A 212 0.47 -1.29 14.74
CA LEU A 212 0.51 -1.83 16.11
C LEU A 212 -0.62 -2.83 16.40
N ASN A 213 -1.80 -2.66 15.79
CA ASN A 213 -2.93 -3.57 15.98
C ASN A 213 -2.79 -4.88 15.17
N LEU A 214 -1.78 -4.99 14.30
CA LEU A 214 -1.51 -6.16 13.46
C LEU A 214 -0.37 -7.04 14.00
N LEU A 215 0.36 -6.54 15.01
CA LEU A 215 1.51 -7.20 15.66
C LEU A 215 1.08 -8.05 16.86
#